data_AF-U2GUS6-F1
#
_entry.id   AF-U2GUS6-F1
#
_cell.length_a   1.000
_cell.length_b   1.000
_cell.length_c   1.000
_cell.angle_alpha   90.00
_cell.angle_beta   90.00
_cell.angle_gamma   90.00
#
_symmetry.space_group_name_H-M   'P 1'
#
loop_
_entity.id
_entity.type
_entity.pdbx_description
1 polymer ?
#
loop_
_entity_poly.entity_id
_entity_poly.type
_entity_poly.pdbx_seq_one_letter_code
_entity_poly.pdbx_strand_id
1 'polypeptide(L)'
;MDKTIEIPLDYDGVMGVPITFLDKYNPEQFEIVALGIVGSVDFTCNKKMEILDKNGLPTGKFTFNAKGTLYRKFNPKTDKTPAFKDCETGELYSSIYARILIKNKNPQKGKK
;
A
#
# COMPACT_ATOMS: atom_id res chain seq x y z
N MET A 1 -16.64 -9.06 6.64
CA MET A 1 -15.66 -9.16 7.74
C MET A 1 -14.94 -7.84 7.86
N ASP A 2 -15.12 -7.18 8.99
CA ASP A 2 -14.65 -5.83 9.27
C ASP A 2 -13.16 -5.83 9.66
N LYS A 3 -12.29 -5.41 8.73
CA LYS A 3 -10.82 -5.43 8.88
C LYS A 3 -10.26 -4.40 9.87
N THR A 4 -11.14 -3.65 10.54
CA THR A 4 -10.75 -2.61 11.52
C THR A 4 -10.36 -3.19 12.87
N ILE A 5 -10.80 -4.41 13.19
CA ILE A 5 -10.45 -5.12 14.44
C ILE A 5 -8.99 -5.62 14.42
N GLU A 6 -8.37 -5.73 13.23
CA GLU A 6 -7.00 -6.27 13.07
C GLU A 6 -5.89 -5.20 13.11
N ILE A 7 -6.21 -3.93 13.40
CA ILE A 7 -5.19 -2.88 13.47
C ILE A 7 -4.43 -3.01 14.79
N PRO A 8 -3.11 -3.28 14.77
CA PRO A 8 -2.34 -3.48 15.99
C PRO A 8 -2.29 -2.18 16.81
N LEU A 9 -2.69 -2.29 18.07
CA LEU A 9 -2.70 -1.17 19.03
C LEU A 9 -1.32 -0.90 19.63
N ASP A 10 -0.39 -1.83 19.48
CA ASP A 10 0.97 -1.81 20.03
C ASP A 10 2.01 -1.31 19.01
N TYR A 11 1.64 -1.22 17.73
CA TYR A 11 2.54 -0.73 16.68
C TYR A 11 2.66 0.80 16.73
N ASP A 12 3.90 1.29 16.91
CA ASP A 12 4.24 2.71 17.06
C ASP A 12 4.62 3.41 15.74
N GLY A 13 4.78 2.63 14.67
CA GLY A 13 5.07 3.14 13.33
C GLY A 13 3.82 3.60 12.55
N VAL A 14 4.07 4.05 11.31
CA VAL A 14 3.01 4.40 10.36
C VAL A 14 2.46 3.14 9.68
N MET A 15 1.14 3.03 9.59
CA MET A 15 0.42 1.89 9.02
C MET A 15 -0.49 2.30 7.87
N GLY A 16 -0.54 1.49 6.81
CA GLY A 16 -1.47 1.68 5.69
C GLY A 16 -2.79 0.94 5.89
N VAL A 17 -3.86 1.67 6.19
CA VAL A 17 -5.22 1.13 6.35
C VAL A 17 -6.09 1.38 5.11
N PRO A 18 -7.12 0.55 4.83
CA PRO A 18 -8.06 0.81 3.76
C PRO A 18 -8.72 2.19 3.90
N ILE A 19 -9.13 2.83 2.79
CA ILE A 19 -9.84 4.12 2.85
C ILE A 19 -11.13 4.05 3.69
N THR A 20 -11.80 2.91 3.70
CA THR A 20 -12.99 2.62 4.53
C THR A 20 -12.70 2.65 6.03
N PHE A 21 -11.44 2.76 6.46
CA PHE A 21 -11.09 3.03 7.85
C PHE A 21 -11.66 4.38 8.33
N LEU A 22 -11.87 5.35 7.44
CA LEU A 22 -12.48 6.64 7.79
C LEU A 22 -13.87 6.49 8.42
N ASP A 23 -14.63 5.48 8.00
CA ASP A 23 -15.97 5.21 8.55
C ASP A 23 -15.93 4.82 10.04
N LYS A 24 -14.76 4.41 10.55
CA LYS A 24 -14.53 3.93 11.91
C LYS A 24 -13.38 4.66 12.61
N TYR A 25 -12.96 5.79 12.04
CA TYR A 25 -11.80 6.52 12.51
C TYR A 25 -12.09 7.16 13.87
N ASN A 26 -11.19 6.91 14.83
CA ASN A 26 -11.16 7.62 16.09
C ASN A 26 -9.94 8.57 16.13
N PRO A 27 -10.15 9.91 16.07
CA PRO A 27 -9.08 10.88 16.09
C PRO A 27 -8.32 10.94 17.42
N GLU A 28 -8.86 10.41 18.52
CA GLU A 28 -8.15 10.30 19.80
C GLU A 28 -7.09 9.18 19.76
N GLN A 29 -7.34 8.14 18.97
CA GLN A 29 -6.46 6.96 18.88
C GLN A 29 -5.43 7.09 17.77
N PHE A 30 -5.82 7.62 16.61
CA PHE A 30 -4.97 7.64 15.43
C PHE A 30 -4.82 9.05 14.86
N GLU A 31 -3.65 9.32 14.29
CA GLU A 31 -3.36 10.47 13.46
C GLU A 31 -3.33 10.05 12.00
N ILE A 32 -4.01 10.77 11.11
CA ILE A 32 -3.91 10.57 9.66
C ILE A 32 -2.66 11.32 9.19
N VAL A 33 -1.67 10.56 8.70
CA VAL A 33 -0.37 11.08 8.29
C VAL A 33 -0.40 11.51 6.82
N ALA A 34 -0.91 10.65 5.94
CA ALA A 34 -0.84 10.86 4.50
C ALA A 34 -1.80 9.92 3.75
N LEU A 35 -2.00 10.18 2.46
CA LEU A 35 -2.51 9.18 1.52
C LEU A 35 -1.33 8.36 0.99
N GLY A 36 -1.50 7.04 0.84
CA GLY A 36 -0.50 6.11 0.30
C GLY A 36 -0.33 6.24 -1.22
N ILE A 37 -0.15 7.47 -1.70
CA ILE A 37 0.06 7.86 -3.10
C ILE A 37 1.23 8.87 -3.19
N VAL A 38 1.85 8.97 -4.37
CA VAL A 38 2.90 9.96 -4.67
C VAL A 38 2.37 11.37 -4.48
N GLY A 39 3.21 12.21 -3.88
CA GLY A 39 2.90 13.58 -3.49
C GLY A 39 2.50 13.72 -2.01
N SER A 40 2.16 12.62 -1.34
CA SER A 40 1.90 12.59 0.10
C SER A 40 2.92 11.77 0.89
N VAL A 41 3.79 11.02 0.20
CA VAL A 41 4.84 10.18 0.79
C VAL A 41 6.08 10.21 -0.08
N ASP A 42 7.25 10.36 0.53
CA ASP A 42 8.53 10.25 -0.15
C ASP A 42 8.92 8.78 -0.34
N PHE A 43 9.07 8.37 -1.59
CA PHE A 43 9.57 7.04 -1.93
C PHE A 43 11.09 7.09 -2.06
N THR A 44 11.80 6.30 -1.26
CA THR A 44 13.26 6.21 -1.31
C THR A 44 13.77 5.35 -2.46
N CYS A 45 12.91 4.50 -3.03
CA CYS A 45 13.22 3.70 -4.22
C CYS A 45 12.55 4.32 -5.45
N ASN A 46 13.26 4.33 -6.58
CA ASN A 46 12.72 4.72 -7.89
C ASN A 46 12.86 3.54 -8.85
N LYS A 47 11.77 2.81 -9.05
CA LYS A 47 11.73 1.64 -9.91
C LYS A 47 10.99 1.97 -11.20
N LYS A 48 11.66 1.82 -12.34
CA LYS A 48 11.02 1.91 -13.66
C LYS A 48 10.26 0.60 -13.91
N MET A 49 8.98 0.72 -14.22
CA MET A 49 8.08 -0.41 -14.42
C MET A 49 7.29 -0.25 -15.70
N GLU A 50 7.07 -1.36 -16.39
CA GLU A 50 6.10 -1.45 -17.47
C GLU A 50 4.71 -1.75 -16.90
N ILE A 51 3.69 -1.06 -17.42
CA ILE A 51 2.30 -1.28 -17.07
C ILE A 51 1.79 -2.50 -17.84
N LEU A 52 1.12 -3.41 -17.13
CA LEU A 52 0.47 -4.57 -17.71
C LEU A 52 -1.04 -4.32 -17.85
N ASP A 53 -1.65 -4.93 -18.86
CA ASP A 53 -3.09 -4.86 -19.08
C ASP A 53 -3.87 -5.76 -18.08
N LYS A 54 -5.20 -5.79 -18.20
CA LYS A 54 -6.05 -6.62 -17.34
C LYS A 54 -5.77 -8.14 -17.43
N ASN A 55 -5.09 -8.58 -18.49
CA ASN A 55 -4.70 -9.96 -18.74
C ASN A 55 -3.23 -10.22 -18.33
N GLY A 56 -2.51 -9.21 -17.82
CA GLY A 56 -1.10 -9.31 -17.47
C GLY A 56 -0.15 -9.15 -18.67
N LEU A 57 -0.64 -8.68 -19.82
CA LEU A 57 0.18 -8.49 -21.02
C LEU A 57 0.88 -7.13 -21.02
N PRO A 58 2.13 -7.03 -21.52
CA PRO A 58 2.85 -5.77 -21.65
C PRO A 58 2.09 -4.74 -22.51
N THR A 59 2.01 -3.49 -22.04
CA THR A 59 1.32 -2.41 -22.78
C THR A 59 2.26 -1.48 -23.54
N GLY A 60 3.57 -1.59 -23.37
CA GLY A 60 4.56 -0.63 -23.88
C GLY A 60 4.54 0.73 -23.16
N LYS A 61 3.71 0.89 -22.12
CA LYS A 61 3.64 2.12 -21.31
C LYS A 61 4.45 1.93 -20.03
N PHE A 62 5.23 2.95 -19.68
CA PHE A 62 6.12 2.91 -18.52
C PHE A 62 5.66 3.85 -17.41
N THR A 63 6.04 3.52 -16.19
CA THR A 63 5.81 4.34 -15.01
C THR A 63 6.97 4.17 -14.03
N PHE A 64 7.07 5.10 -13.08
CA PHE A 64 7.95 4.95 -11.93
C PHE A 64 7.11 4.61 -10.70
N ASN A 65 7.54 3.63 -9.92
CA ASN A 65 6.91 3.20 -8.67
C ASN A 65 5.39 3.01 -8.80
N ALA A 66 4.93 2.28 -9.82
CA ALA A 66 3.51 2.02 -10.04
C ALA A 66 2.62 3.29 -10.11
N LYS A 67 3.06 4.35 -10.81
CA LYS A 67 2.41 5.68 -10.82
C LYS A 67 2.34 6.31 -9.43
N GLY A 68 3.26 5.91 -8.57
CA GLY A 68 3.34 6.38 -7.21
C GLY A 68 2.33 5.79 -6.25
N THR A 69 1.66 4.70 -6.59
CA THR A 69 0.78 4.01 -5.65
C THR A 69 1.55 2.95 -4.88
N LEU A 70 1.03 2.51 -3.74
CA LEU A 70 1.55 1.32 -3.07
C LEU A 70 1.35 0.08 -3.95
N TYR A 71 2.38 -0.76 -4.05
CA TYR A 71 2.39 -2.02 -4.79
C TYR A 71 3.09 -3.10 -3.98
N ARG A 72 2.78 -4.37 -4.26
CA ARG A 72 3.47 -5.53 -3.65
C ARG A 72 3.85 -6.55 -4.71
N LYS A 73 4.81 -7.40 -4.37
CA LYS A 73 5.22 -8.51 -5.24
C LYS A 73 4.02 -9.38 -5.57
N PHE A 74 3.85 -9.69 -6.85
CA PHE A 74 2.75 -10.51 -7.35
C PHE A 74 2.84 -11.91 -6.76
N ASN A 75 1.73 -12.40 -6.20
CA ASN A 75 1.61 -13.75 -5.70
C ASN A 75 0.57 -14.53 -6.52
N PRO A 76 0.98 -15.53 -7.33
CA PRO A 76 0.06 -16.26 -8.21
C PRO A 76 -1.01 -17.07 -7.47
N LYS A 77 -0.85 -17.30 -6.16
CA LYS A 77 -1.86 -18.01 -5.35
C LYS A 77 -2.99 -17.11 -4.88
N THR A 78 -2.73 -15.81 -4.70
CA THR A 78 -3.69 -14.87 -4.10
C THR A 78 -4.14 -13.79 -5.06
N ASP A 79 -3.33 -13.48 -6.07
CA ASP A 79 -3.52 -12.35 -6.97
C ASP A 79 -4.00 -12.87 -8.31
N LYS A 80 -4.95 -12.15 -8.93
CA LYS A 80 -5.53 -12.56 -10.21
C LYS A 80 -4.57 -12.31 -11.37
N THR A 81 -4.13 -11.07 -11.53
CA THR A 81 -3.24 -10.65 -12.61
C THR A 81 -2.25 -9.60 -12.10
N PRO A 82 -0.99 -9.64 -12.56
CA PRO A 82 -0.01 -8.61 -12.24
C PRO A 82 -0.36 -7.32 -12.97
N ALA A 83 -0.08 -6.17 -12.34
CA ALA A 83 -0.37 -4.85 -12.90
C ALA A 83 0.90 -4.14 -13.41
N PHE A 84 2.06 -4.52 -12.86
CA PHE A 84 3.34 -3.89 -13.19
C PHE A 84 4.44 -4.94 -13.32
N LYS A 85 5.38 -4.69 -14.22
CA LYS A 85 6.61 -5.48 -14.37
C LYS A 85 7.81 -4.56 -14.22
N ASP A 86 8.74 -4.90 -13.34
CA ASP A 86 10.01 -4.19 -13.21
C ASP A 86 10.84 -4.32 -14.51
N CYS A 87 11.29 -3.20 -15.06
CA CYS A 87 12.08 -3.18 -16.29
C CYS A 87 13.51 -3.71 -16.09
N GLU A 88 14.06 -3.63 -14.89
CA GLU A 88 15.43 -4.06 -14.58
C GLU A 88 15.46 -5.54 -14.15
N THR A 89 14.60 -5.91 -13.22
CA THR A 89 14.60 -7.27 -12.63
C THR A 89 13.65 -8.25 -13.31
N GLY A 90 12.67 -7.74 -14.07
CA GLY A 90 11.59 -8.55 -14.66
C GLY A 90 10.55 -9.04 -13.65
N GLU A 91 10.67 -8.67 -12.36
CA GLU A 91 9.73 -9.05 -11.32
C GLU A 91 8.34 -8.48 -11.55
N LEU A 92 7.32 -9.25 -11.17
CA LEU A 92 5.92 -8.88 -11.31
C LEU A 92 5.35 -8.33 -10.00
N TYR A 93 4.51 -7.32 -10.12
CA TYR A 93 3.90 -6.62 -8.99
C TYR A 93 2.40 -6.42 -9.19
N SER A 94 1.66 -6.55 -8.09
CA SER A 94 0.24 -6.30 -7.97
C SER A 94 0.00 -4.89 -7.48
N SER A 95 -0.90 -4.16 -8.14
CA SER A 95 -1.41 -2.89 -7.62
C SER A 95 -2.19 -3.13 -6.34
N ILE A 96 -1.96 -2.31 -5.33
CA ILE A 96 -2.75 -2.32 -4.09
C ILE A 96 -3.74 -1.17 -4.16
N TYR A 97 -4.96 -1.41 -3.67
CA TYR A 97 -5.93 -0.33 -3.47
C TYR A 97 -5.34 0.75 -2.57
N ALA A 98 -5.62 2.02 -2.89
CA ALA A 98 -5.12 3.16 -2.14
C ALA A 98 -5.37 3.00 -0.63
N ARG A 99 -4.35 3.34 0.16
CA ARG A 99 -4.37 3.24 1.63
C ARG A 99 -4.26 4.63 2.23
N ILE A 100 -4.83 4.80 3.41
CA ILE A 100 -4.57 5.95 4.27
C ILE A 100 -3.46 5.52 5.23
N LEU A 101 -2.45 6.37 5.37
CA LEU A 101 -1.39 6.18 6.34
C LEU A 101 -1.84 6.78 7.67
N ILE A 102 -1.89 5.94 8.70
CA ILE A 102 -2.23 6.34 10.06
C ILE A 102 -1.08 6.04 11.02
N LYS A 103 -0.99 6.79 12.11
CA LYS A 103 -0.07 6.53 13.21
C LYS A 103 -0.85 6.46 14.51
N ASN A 104 -0.56 5.47 15.35
CA ASN A 104 -1.16 5.39 16.67
C ASN A 104 -0.58 6.48 17.58
N LYS A 105 -1.44 7.30 18.20
CA LYS A 105 -1.04 8.36 19.13
C LYS A 105 -0.58 7.82 20.48
N ASN A 106 -1.16 6.71 20.91
CA ASN A 106 -0.94 6.09 22.21
C ASN A 106 -0.74 4.58 22.04
N PRO A 107 0.39 4.12 21.45
CA PRO A 107 0.64 2.70 21.26
C PRO A 107 0.68 2.02 22.63
N GLN A 108 -0.24 1.07 22.84
CA GLN A 108 -0.31 0.31 24.08
C GLN A 108 0.82 -0.72 24.06
N LYS A 109 1.99 -0.34 24.59
CA LYS A 109 3.05 -1.29 24.87
C LYS A 109 2.49 -2.24 25.94
N GLY A 110 2.14 -3.46 25.54
CA GLY A 110 1.65 -4.47 26.46
C GLY A 110 2.55 -4.53 27.69
N LYS A 111 1.96 -4.51 28.89
CA LYS A 111 2.65 -4.97 30.09
C LYS A 111 3.12 -6.40 29.78
N LYS A 112 4.43 -6.55 29.63
CA LYS A 112 5.08 -7.84 29.44
C LYS A 112 4.90 -8.70 30.69
#